data_AF-A0A7X7IQG9-F1
#
_entry.id   AF-A0A7X7IQG9-F1
#
_cell.length_a   1.000
_cell.length_b   1.000
_cell.length_c   1.000
_cell.angle_alpha   90.00
_cell.angle_beta   90.00
_cell.angle_gamma   90.00
#
_symmetry.space_group_name_H-M   'P 1'
#
loop_
_entity.id
_entity.type
_entity.pdbx_description
1 polymer ?
#
loop_
_entity_poly.entity_id
_entity_poly.type
_entity_poly.pdbx_seq_one_letter_code
_entity_poly.pdbx_strand_id
1 'polypeptide(L)'
;MYEYDYLSHGGGYWLGVGLARDFAGNDQRIGATRKAFNGSPRTERRFVRFGCGWGCHYAAGFLFDDAGDDLYAGTIMSVGFGWDLGIGILTDFAGSDRYDGNAGNGAQASLGVVYDYAGDDVYVGGRQGAASGSISYHDLPYCGGNFSFVIDYGGEDRYGSGARNNSYVQRGSAGGFLIDRPKREEIEEPQTETAGKSTHSANTGG
;
A
#
# COMPACT_ATOMS: atom_id res chain seq x y z
N MET A 1 -9.98 -11.40 -9.36
CA MET A 1 -9.44 -10.64 -10.53
C MET A 1 -10.38 -9.49 -10.87
N TYR A 2 -9.85 -8.27 -10.87
CA TYR A 2 -10.59 -7.04 -11.11
C TYR A 2 -10.00 -6.24 -12.29
N GLU A 3 -10.88 -5.86 -13.22
CA GLU A 3 -10.54 -5.03 -14.37
C GLU A 3 -11.20 -3.65 -14.26
N TYR A 4 -10.44 -2.58 -14.51
CA TYR A 4 -10.88 -1.19 -14.45
C TYR A 4 -10.00 -0.32 -15.34
N ASP A 5 -10.57 0.64 -16.07
CA ASP A 5 -9.77 1.52 -16.93
C ASP A 5 -9.20 2.70 -16.14
N TYR A 6 -9.96 3.80 -16.07
CA TYR A 6 -9.42 5.08 -15.63
C TYR A 6 -9.36 5.23 -14.12
N LEU A 7 -10.36 4.68 -13.42
CA LEU A 7 -10.63 4.84 -12.00
C LEU A 7 -10.80 3.46 -11.36
N SER A 8 -10.03 3.17 -10.31
CA SER A 8 -10.13 1.90 -9.56
C SER A 8 -11.05 2.00 -8.33
N HIS A 9 -11.10 0.92 -7.55
CA HIS A 9 -11.90 0.76 -6.34
C HIS A 9 -11.37 1.62 -5.17
N GLY A 10 -12.25 1.85 -4.18
CA GLY A 10 -11.91 2.66 -3.00
C GLY A 10 -11.60 4.10 -3.35
N GLY A 11 -12.30 4.65 -4.35
CA GLY A 11 -11.98 5.94 -4.98
C GLY A 11 -12.96 7.06 -4.68
N GLY A 12 -12.47 8.24 -4.31
CA GLY A 12 -13.25 9.47 -4.18
C GLY A 12 -12.98 10.45 -5.34
N TYR A 13 -14.03 11.01 -5.93
CA TYR A 13 -13.93 12.03 -6.98
C TYR A 13 -14.83 13.23 -6.66
N TRP A 14 -14.30 14.45 -6.74
CA TRP A 14 -15.00 15.72 -6.51
C TRP A 14 -15.87 15.75 -5.24
N LEU A 15 -15.26 16.08 -4.11
CA LEU A 15 -15.92 16.16 -2.79
C LEU A 15 -16.54 14.83 -2.30
N GLY A 16 -16.35 13.75 -3.05
CA GLY A 16 -16.87 12.43 -2.73
C GLY A 16 -15.97 11.64 -1.77
N VAL A 17 -16.56 10.61 -1.18
CA VAL A 17 -15.83 9.60 -0.41
C VAL A 17 -16.08 8.23 -1.03
N GLY A 18 -15.01 7.50 -1.31
CA GLY A 18 -15.07 6.11 -1.76
C GLY A 18 -14.45 5.16 -0.73
N LEU A 19 -15.08 4.01 -0.55
CA LEU A 19 -14.58 2.96 0.33
C LEU A 19 -14.74 1.60 -0.35
N ALA A 20 -13.68 0.81 -0.32
CA ALA A 20 -13.71 -0.61 -0.64
C ALA A 20 -13.08 -1.38 0.52
N ARG A 21 -13.62 -2.58 0.79
CA ARG A 21 -13.00 -3.53 1.68
C ARG A 21 -13.01 -4.91 1.03
N ASP A 22 -11.85 -5.53 0.97
CA ASP A 22 -11.69 -6.93 0.63
C ASP A 22 -11.42 -7.73 1.90
N PHE A 23 -11.98 -8.93 1.98
CA PHE A 23 -11.94 -9.74 3.20
C PHE A 23 -10.98 -10.93 3.09
N ALA A 24 -10.74 -11.42 1.88
CA ALA A 24 -9.90 -12.59 1.64
C ALA A 24 -9.68 -12.83 0.14
N GLY A 25 -8.53 -13.42 -0.18
CA GLY A 25 -8.28 -14.10 -1.45
C GLY A 25 -7.21 -13.42 -2.28
N ASN A 26 -6.57 -14.17 -3.17
CA ASN A 26 -5.43 -13.66 -3.93
C ASN A 26 -5.92 -12.89 -5.15
N ASP A 27 -6.18 -11.60 -4.98
CA ASP A 27 -6.82 -10.78 -5.98
C ASP A 27 -5.86 -10.05 -6.92
N GLN A 28 -6.25 -10.04 -8.20
CA GLN A 28 -5.46 -9.40 -9.26
C GLN A 28 -6.15 -8.13 -9.71
N ARG A 29 -5.71 -6.98 -9.18
CA ARG A 29 -6.19 -5.63 -9.52
C ARG A 29 -5.29 -5.03 -10.59
N ILE A 30 -5.49 -5.53 -11.81
CA ILE A 30 -4.58 -5.31 -12.94
C ILE A 30 -4.90 -4.09 -13.79
N GLY A 31 -6.02 -3.42 -13.51
CA GLY A 31 -6.47 -2.30 -14.33
C GLY A 31 -7.10 -2.70 -15.65
N ALA A 32 -6.71 -2.00 -16.71
CA ALA A 32 -7.49 -1.84 -17.95
C ALA A 32 -8.10 -3.14 -18.48
N THR A 33 -9.32 -3.04 -19.00
CA THR A 33 -10.08 -4.22 -19.44
C THR A 33 -9.35 -4.98 -20.54
N ARG A 34 -9.35 -6.32 -20.45
CA ARG A 34 -8.60 -7.18 -21.39
C ARG A 34 -9.36 -7.44 -22.69
N LYS A 35 -10.69 -7.27 -22.67
CA LYS A 35 -11.58 -7.51 -23.81
C LYS A 35 -12.24 -6.23 -24.27
N ALA A 36 -12.40 -6.08 -25.57
CA ALA A 36 -13.26 -5.07 -26.18
C ALA A 36 -14.74 -5.44 -26.01
N PHE A 37 -15.64 -4.50 -26.31
CA PHE A 37 -17.10 -4.69 -26.14
C PHE A 37 -17.67 -5.89 -26.91
N ASN A 38 -17.00 -6.30 -28.00
CA ASN A 38 -17.37 -7.44 -28.84
C ASN A 38 -16.73 -8.77 -28.39
N GLY A 39 -16.02 -8.78 -27.26
CA GLY A 39 -15.35 -9.95 -26.71
C GLY A 39 -13.97 -10.26 -27.31
N SER A 40 -13.51 -9.52 -28.33
CA SER A 40 -12.16 -9.68 -28.87
C SER A 40 -11.10 -9.16 -27.88
N PRO A 41 -9.82 -9.57 -28.00
CA PRO A 41 -8.75 -8.96 -27.24
C PRO A 41 -8.71 -7.44 -27.48
N ARG A 42 -8.48 -6.68 -26.41
CA ARG A 42 -8.30 -5.24 -26.49
C ARG A 42 -6.93 -4.89 -27.07
N THR A 43 -6.87 -3.88 -27.96
CA THR A 43 -5.62 -3.46 -28.62
C THR A 43 -5.04 -2.17 -28.01
N GLU A 44 -5.83 -1.39 -27.28
CA GLU A 44 -5.34 -0.20 -26.60
C GLU A 44 -4.32 -0.57 -25.51
N ARG A 45 -3.34 0.33 -25.33
CA ARG A 45 -2.38 0.21 -24.25
C ARG A 45 -3.12 0.14 -22.92
N ARG A 46 -2.77 -0.85 -22.08
CA ARG A 46 -3.23 -0.91 -20.69
C ARG A 46 -2.74 0.31 -19.93
N PHE A 47 -3.68 0.99 -19.31
CA PHE A 47 -3.42 2.25 -18.61
C PHE A 47 -4.37 2.37 -17.42
N VAL A 48 -3.79 2.62 -16.25
CA VAL A 48 -4.51 2.95 -15.03
C VAL A 48 -4.06 4.34 -14.61
N ARG A 49 -5.00 5.29 -14.63
CA ARG A 49 -4.72 6.61 -14.07
C ARG A 49 -4.73 6.52 -12.57
N PHE A 50 -5.91 6.31 -11.97
CA PHE A 50 -6.12 6.23 -10.54
C PHE A 50 -6.20 4.76 -10.08
N GLY A 51 -5.15 4.31 -9.39
CA GLY A 51 -5.07 2.96 -8.80
C GLY A 51 -5.96 2.82 -7.56
N CYS A 52 -5.89 1.70 -6.83
CA CYS A 52 -6.76 1.48 -5.67
C CYS A 52 -6.53 2.48 -4.53
N GLY A 53 -7.58 2.81 -3.77
CA GLY A 53 -7.49 3.66 -2.58
C GLY A 53 -7.06 5.10 -2.90
N TRP A 54 -7.85 5.82 -3.70
CA TRP A 54 -7.42 7.08 -4.31
C TRP A 54 -8.41 8.22 -4.08
N GLY A 55 -7.91 9.44 -3.91
CA GLY A 55 -8.74 10.64 -3.76
C GLY A 55 -8.33 11.74 -4.71
N CYS A 56 -9.29 12.34 -5.42
CA CYS A 56 -9.02 13.42 -6.37
C CYS A 56 -10.06 14.54 -6.29
N HIS A 57 -9.58 15.79 -6.29
CA HIS A 57 -10.40 17.01 -6.22
C HIS A 57 -11.20 17.08 -4.92
N TYR A 58 -10.52 17.37 -3.81
CA TYR A 58 -11.13 17.53 -2.47
C TYR A 58 -11.86 16.26 -1.97
N ALA A 59 -11.48 15.10 -2.51
CA ALA A 59 -12.14 13.83 -2.25
C ALA A 59 -11.23 12.89 -1.47
N ALA A 60 -11.85 11.89 -0.84
CA ALA A 60 -11.15 10.86 -0.08
C ALA A 60 -11.48 9.46 -0.61
N GLY A 61 -10.48 8.60 -0.72
CA GLY A 61 -10.64 7.22 -1.12
C GLY A 61 -9.85 6.28 -0.24
N PHE A 62 -10.51 5.19 0.15
CA PHE A 62 -9.99 4.17 1.04
C PHE A 62 -10.19 2.79 0.44
N LEU A 63 -9.12 2.00 0.40
CA LEU A 63 -9.20 0.55 0.23
C LEU A 63 -8.60 -0.13 1.45
N PHE A 64 -9.33 -1.07 2.02
CA PHE A 64 -8.85 -1.98 3.06
C PHE A 64 -8.82 -3.39 2.48
N ASP A 65 -7.71 -4.09 2.62
CA ASP A 65 -7.59 -5.50 2.26
C ASP A 65 -7.19 -6.30 3.50
N ASP A 66 -8.01 -7.27 3.88
CA ASP A 66 -7.83 -7.99 5.13
C ASP A 66 -6.87 -9.19 5.00
N ALA A 67 -6.77 -9.81 3.82
CA ALA A 67 -5.94 -11.00 3.60
C ALA A 67 -5.84 -11.41 2.12
N GLY A 68 -4.68 -11.85 1.68
CA GLY A 68 -4.49 -12.50 0.38
C GLY A 68 -3.08 -12.28 -0.16
N ASP A 69 -2.67 -13.03 -1.19
CA ASP A 69 -1.49 -12.60 -1.97
C ASP A 69 -1.97 -11.85 -3.21
N ASP A 70 -1.97 -10.53 -3.10
CA ASP A 70 -2.60 -9.58 -4.01
C ASP A 70 -1.63 -8.89 -4.98
N LEU A 71 -2.21 -8.43 -6.07
CA LEU A 71 -1.53 -7.62 -7.07
C LEU A 71 -2.27 -6.30 -7.27
N TYR A 72 -1.61 -5.21 -6.91
CA TYR A 72 -2.11 -3.85 -7.08
C TYR A 72 -1.35 -3.12 -8.20
N ALA A 73 -2.01 -2.82 -9.32
CA ALA A 73 -1.37 -2.17 -10.47
C ALA A 73 -1.82 -0.71 -10.68
N GLY A 74 -0.86 0.16 -11.08
CA GLY A 74 -1.13 1.55 -11.47
C GLY A 74 -0.05 2.17 -12.37
N THR A 75 -0.44 3.06 -13.29
CA THR A 75 0.51 3.62 -14.29
C THR A 75 1.07 4.99 -13.91
N ILE A 76 0.25 5.95 -13.46
CA ILE A 76 0.73 7.32 -13.17
C ILE A 76 0.28 7.89 -11.81
N MET A 77 -1.00 7.76 -11.45
CA MET A 77 -1.59 8.21 -10.17
C MET A 77 -2.06 6.96 -9.43
N SER A 78 -1.08 6.09 -9.17
CA SER A 78 -1.23 4.66 -8.88
C SER A 78 -1.95 4.38 -7.54
N VAL A 79 -1.46 3.43 -6.74
CA VAL A 79 -2.12 2.96 -5.52
C VAL A 79 -1.91 3.94 -4.37
N GLY A 80 -2.93 4.14 -3.54
CA GLY A 80 -2.86 5.04 -2.38
C GLY A 80 -2.60 6.50 -2.77
N PHE A 81 -3.15 6.96 -3.91
CA PHE A 81 -2.78 8.26 -4.49
C PHE A 81 -3.76 9.38 -4.12
N GLY A 82 -3.24 10.52 -3.64
CA GLY A 82 -4.00 11.75 -3.43
C GLY A 82 -3.66 12.84 -4.47
N TRP A 83 -4.66 13.42 -5.12
CA TRP A 83 -4.51 14.53 -6.07
C TRP A 83 -5.44 15.69 -5.75
N ASP A 84 -4.93 16.92 -5.82
CA ASP A 84 -5.71 18.16 -5.69
C ASP A 84 -6.54 18.24 -4.40
N LEU A 85 -5.86 18.49 -3.28
CA LEU A 85 -6.41 18.43 -1.91
C LEU A 85 -7.13 17.10 -1.62
N GLY A 86 -6.65 16.02 -2.24
CA GLY A 86 -7.22 14.68 -2.14
C GLY A 86 -6.53 13.84 -1.06
N ILE A 87 -7.24 12.82 -0.61
CA ILE A 87 -6.72 11.79 0.32
C ILE A 87 -6.88 10.43 -0.36
N GLY A 88 -5.78 9.74 -0.62
CA GLY A 88 -5.78 8.36 -1.09
C GLY A 88 -5.09 7.46 -0.08
N ILE A 89 -5.79 6.41 0.39
CA ILE A 89 -5.26 5.44 1.33
C ILE A 89 -5.57 4.03 0.85
N LEU A 90 -4.53 3.20 0.80
CA LEU A 90 -4.64 1.74 0.74
C LEU A 90 -4.04 1.17 2.02
N THR A 91 -4.73 0.21 2.62
CA THR A 91 -4.31 -0.50 3.84
C THR A 91 -4.45 -1.99 3.57
N ASP A 92 -3.33 -2.69 3.49
CA ASP A 92 -3.26 -4.15 3.43
C ASP A 92 -2.87 -4.69 4.81
N PHE A 93 -3.55 -5.74 5.26
CA PHE A 93 -3.37 -6.29 6.60
C PHE A 93 -2.62 -7.63 6.61
N ALA A 94 -2.59 -8.37 5.49
CA ALA A 94 -1.94 -9.67 5.43
C ALA A 94 -1.76 -10.16 4.00
N GLY A 95 -0.55 -10.60 3.68
CA GLY A 95 -0.29 -11.17 2.38
C GLY A 95 1.16 -11.39 2.09
N SER A 96 1.49 -11.58 0.82
CA SER A 96 2.81 -11.29 0.29
C SER A 96 2.58 -10.72 -1.09
N ASP A 97 2.50 -9.40 -1.10
CA ASP A 97 1.80 -8.61 -2.07
C ASP A 97 2.74 -7.98 -3.08
N ARG A 98 2.15 -7.62 -4.22
CA ARG A 98 2.86 -6.97 -5.30
C ARG A 98 2.22 -5.65 -5.68
N TYR A 99 2.99 -4.58 -5.54
CA TYR A 99 2.60 -3.23 -5.92
C TYR A 99 3.26 -2.83 -7.25
N ASP A 100 2.58 -3.11 -8.37
CA ASP A 100 2.99 -2.81 -9.74
C ASP A 100 2.71 -1.34 -10.11
N GLY A 101 3.46 -0.43 -9.50
CA GLY A 101 3.38 1.01 -9.76
C GLY A 101 4.10 1.83 -8.69
N ASN A 102 3.95 3.16 -8.74
CA ASN A 102 4.30 3.98 -7.59
C ASN A 102 3.23 3.79 -6.49
N ALA A 103 3.60 4.03 -5.23
CA ALA A 103 2.74 3.76 -4.09
C ALA A 103 2.79 4.92 -3.10
N GLY A 104 1.62 5.27 -2.56
CA GLY A 104 1.49 6.18 -1.42
C GLY A 104 1.96 7.59 -1.71
N ASN A 105 1.54 8.17 -2.84
CA ASN A 105 1.97 9.50 -3.26
C ASN A 105 0.84 10.53 -3.16
N GLY A 106 1.12 11.65 -2.48
CA GLY A 106 0.32 12.87 -2.55
C GLY A 106 0.90 13.88 -3.54
N ALA A 107 0.04 14.56 -4.30
CA ALA A 107 0.40 15.68 -5.16
C ALA A 107 -0.69 16.76 -5.18
N GLN A 108 -0.28 18.02 -5.42
CA GLN A 108 -1.17 19.19 -5.38
C GLN A 108 -1.87 19.35 -4.02
N ALA A 109 -1.09 19.51 -2.95
CA ALA A 109 -1.53 19.68 -1.56
C ALA A 109 -2.31 18.47 -1.00
N SER A 110 -1.91 17.26 -1.38
CA SER A 110 -2.65 16.03 -1.06
C SER A 110 -1.88 15.08 -0.15
N LEU A 111 -2.61 14.11 0.38
CA LEU A 111 -2.11 12.98 1.14
C LEU A 111 -2.26 11.67 0.35
N GLY A 112 -1.16 10.94 0.17
CA GLY A 112 -1.17 9.58 -0.32
C GLY A 112 -0.51 8.63 0.67
N VAL A 113 -1.16 7.50 0.95
CA VAL A 113 -0.70 6.48 1.90
C VAL A 113 -0.90 5.10 1.31
N VAL A 114 0.14 4.28 1.38
CA VAL A 114 0.03 2.82 1.40
C VAL A 114 0.55 2.34 2.74
N TYR A 115 -0.27 1.56 3.42
CA TYR A 115 0.08 0.88 4.65
C TYR A 115 -0.02 -0.62 4.39
N ASP A 116 1.07 -1.34 4.59
CA ASP A 116 1.11 -2.79 4.60
C ASP A 116 1.50 -3.24 6.01
N TYR A 117 0.81 -4.25 6.52
CA TYR A 117 1.03 -4.74 7.88
C TYR A 117 1.87 -6.01 7.93
N ALA A 118 1.93 -6.78 6.84
CA ALA A 118 2.40 -8.14 6.93
C ALA A 118 2.64 -8.78 5.56
N GLY A 119 3.87 -9.18 5.29
CA GLY A 119 4.16 -10.00 4.13
C GLY A 119 5.61 -9.93 3.72
N ASP A 120 6.00 -10.75 2.75
CA ASP A 120 7.23 -10.50 2.01
C ASP A 120 6.86 -9.74 0.73
N ASP A 121 6.90 -8.40 0.79
CA ASP A 121 6.23 -7.57 -0.21
C ASP A 121 7.18 -7.04 -1.30
N VAL A 122 6.61 -6.82 -2.49
CA VAL A 122 7.35 -6.32 -3.65
C VAL A 122 6.73 -5.04 -4.19
N TYR A 123 7.41 -3.92 -3.94
CA TYR A 123 7.06 -2.62 -4.47
C TYR A 123 7.88 -2.28 -5.71
N VAL A 124 7.23 -2.17 -6.86
CA VAL A 124 7.95 -2.19 -8.15
C VAL A 124 8.33 -0.80 -8.65
N GLY A 125 7.54 0.23 -8.31
CA GLY A 125 7.83 1.61 -8.70
C GLY A 125 9.17 2.13 -8.18
N GLY A 126 9.56 3.33 -8.59
CA GLY A 126 10.76 4.00 -8.07
C GLY A 126 10.46 5.06 -7.01
N ARG A 127 9.18 5.44 -6.86
CA ARG A 127 8.76 6.65 -6.12
C ARG A 127 7.85 6.34 -4.94
N GLN A 128 7.93 5.13 -4.37
CA GLN A 128 7.26 4.77 -3.11
C GLN A 128 7.46 5.87 -2.07
N GLY A 129 6.35 6.39 -1.54
CA GLY A 129 6.37 7.40 -0.47
C GLY A 129 7.04 8.72 -0.84
N ALA A 130 7.38 8.96 -2.12
CA ALA A 130 8.07 10.18 -2.52
C ALA A 130 7.09 11.35 -2.64
N ALA A 131 7.32 12.43 -1.88
CA ALA A 131 6.54 13.65 -2.01
C ALA A 131 7.12 14.55 -3.11
N SER A 132 6.24 15.11 -3.95
CA SER A 132 6.60 16.17 -4.88
C SER A 132 6.83 17.48 -4.10
N GLY A 133 7.83 18.27 -4.49
CA GLY A 133 7.99 19.65 -4.00
C GLY A 133 7.07 20.66 -4.69
N SER A 134 6.47 20.28 -5.83
CA SER A 134 5.65 21.18 -6.64
C SER A 134 4.17 21.13 -6.24
N ILE A 135 3.59 22.32 -6.06
CA ILE A 135 2.16 22.59 -5.93
C ILE A 135 1.86 23.79 -6.81
N SER A 136 0.92 23.63 -7.73
CA SER A 136 0.52 24.67 -8.69
C SER A 136 -0.99 24.89 -8.73
N TYR A 137 -1.79 24.06 -8.06
CA TYR A 137 -3.25 24.17 -8.03
C TYR A 137 -3.73 25.07 -6.89
N HIS A 138 -2.88 25.32 -5.90
CA HIS A 138 -3.21 26.04 -4.67
C HIS A 138 -2.09 26.97 -4.23
N ASP A 139 -2.44 28.01 -3.49
CA ASP A 139 -1.50 29.01 -3.00
C ASP A 139 -0.68 28.47 -1.81
N LEU A 140 0.65 28.57 -1.92
CA LEU A 140 1.57 28.31 -0.82
C LEU A 140 1.78 29.59 0.02
N PRO A 141 1.96 29.48 1.36
CA PRO A 141 2.00 28.24 2.15
C PRO A 141 0.61 27.76 2.63
N TYR A 142 -0.48 28.42 2.25
CA TYR A 142 -1.80 28.22 2.85
C TYR A 142 -2.39 26.82 2.64
N CYS A 143 -2.07 26.17 1.53
CA CYS A 143 -2.49 24.79 1.26
C CYS A 143 -1.63 23.72 1.96
N GLY A 144 -0.59 24.11 2.69
CA GLY A 144 0.34 23.17 3.31
C GLY A 144 1.30 22.57 2.29
N GLY A 145 1.32 21.24 2.17
CA GLY A 145 2.30 20.51 1.38
C GLY A 145 1.77 19.20 0.82
N ASN A 146 2.61 18.53 0.03
CA ASN A 146 2.33 17.16 -0.39
C ASN A 146 2.87 16.20 0.68
N PHE A 147 2.02 15.29 1.13
CA PHE A 147 2.39 14.25 2.08
C PHE A 147 2.25 12.86 1.43
N SER A 148 3.29 12.06 1.55
CA SER A 148 3.41 10.77 0.87
C SER A 148 4.00 9.74 1.81
N PHE A 149 3.34 8.60 1.97
CA PHE A 149 3.78 7.54 2.88
C PHE A 149 3.65 6.18 2.22
N VAL A 150 4.74 5.41 2.25
CA VAL A 150 4.67 3.95 2.26
C VAL A 150 5.13 3.52 3.64
N ILE A 151 4.27 2.78 4.34
CA ILE A 151 4.52 2.26 5.67
C ILE A 151 4.35 0.75 5.58
N ASP A 152 5.42 0.02 5.81
CA ASP A 152 5.46 -1.44 5.80
C ASP A 152 5.83 -1.96 7.20
N TYR A 153 5.29 -3.13 7.55
CA TYR A 153 5.56 -3.85 8.78
C TYR A 153 5.84 -5.34 8.54
N GLY A 154 7.01 -5.76 8.97
CA GLY A 154 7.42 -7.15 8.99
C GLY A 154 7.98 -7.64 7.66
N GLY A 155 8.41 -8.90 7.65
CA GLY A 155 8.88 -9.59 6.45
C GLY A 155 10.17 -9.06 5.80
N GLU A 156 10.44 -9.60 4.61
CA GLU A 156 11.63 -9.31 3.81
C GLU A 156 11.30 -8.61 2.48
N ASP A 157 11.09 -7.29 2.56
CA ASP A 157 10.56 -6.50 1.46
C ASP A 157 11.58 -6.07 0.40
N ARG A 158 11.04 -5.77 -0.78
CA ARG A 158 11.80 -5.25 -1.92
C ARG A 158 11.20 -3.99 -2.47
N TYR A 159 12.02 -2.94 -2.53
CA TYR A 159 11.62 -1.64 -3.03
C TYR A 159 12.35 -1.31 -4.33
N GLY A 160 11.61 -1.04 -5.41
CA GLY A 160 12.14 -0.62 -6.70
C GLY A 160 12.83 0.75 -6.66
N SER A 161 12.64 1.51 -5.57
CA SER A 161 13.45 2.68 -5.24
C SER A 161 14.88 2.39 -4.78
N GLY A 162 15.18 1.13 -4.45
CA GLY A 162 16.45 0.71 -3.86
C GLY A 162 16.56 0.94 -2.35
N ALA A 163 15.46 1.31 -1.67
CA ALA A 163 15.42 1.31 -0.21
C ALA A 163 15.71 -0.10 0.33
N ARG A 164 16.38 -0.17 1.48
CA ARG A 164 16.68 -1.45 2.15
C ARG A 164 15.46 -1.89 2.96
N ASN A 165 15.28 -3.20 3.09
CA ASN A 165 14.37 -3.77 4.07
C ASN A 165 14.69 -3.22 5.48
N ASN A 166 13.69 -3.09 6.35
CA ASN A 166 13.80 -2.60 7.73
C ASN A 166 14.47 -1.21 7.82
N SER A 167 14.04 -0.26 7.00
CA SER A 167 14.65 1.08 6.95
C SER A 167 13.67 2.25 6.96
N TYR A 168 14.20 3.41 7.34
CA TYR A 168 13.46 4.66 7.46
C TYR A 168 14.10 5.69 6.54
N VAL A 169 13.39 6.08 5.50
CA VAL A 169 13.95 6.93 4.45
C VAL A 169 12.97 8.07 4.15
N GLN A 170 13.43 9.32 4.29
CA GLN A 170 12.72 10.47 3.73
C GLN A 170 12.88 10.47 2.20
N ARG A 171 11.77 10.65 1.48
CA ARG A 171 11.69 10.49 0.02
C ARG A 171 11.11 11.74 -0.64
N GLY A 172 11.83 12.32 -1.59
CA GLY A 172 11.39 13.53 -2.29
C GLY A 172 11.51 14.77 -1.42
N SER A 173 10.44 15.57 -1.31
CA SER A 173 10.40 16.74 -0.42
C SER A 173 10.19 16.36 1.06
N ALA A 174 10.09 17.34 1.95
CA ALA A 174 9.99 17.13 3.41
C ALA A 174 8.76 16.33 3.88
N GLY A 175 7.74 16.17 3.04
CA GLY A 175 6.51 15.44 3.38
C GLY A 175 6.47 13.98 2.94
N GLY A 176 7.55 13.45 2.37
CA GLY A 176 7.56 12.09 1.82
C GLY A 176 8.42 11.11 2.63
N PHE A 177 7.89 9.92 2.89
CA PHE A 177 8.54 8.89 3.70
C PHE A 177 8.25 7.49 3.16
N LEU A 178 9.28 6.65 3.19
CA LEU A 178 9.19 5.20 3.16
C LEU A 178 9.67 4.71 4.51
N ILE A 179 8.81 4.01 5.23
CA ILE A 179 9.06 3.50 6.57
C ILE A 179 8.77 2.01 6.51
N ASP A 180 9.77 1.23 6.85
CA ASP A 180 9.69 -0.22 6.90
C ASP A 180 10.32 -0.63 8.24
N ARG A 181 9.60 -1.47 8.97
CA ARG A 181 9.97 -1.89 10.33
C ARG A 181 9.64 -3.36 10.53
N PRO A 182 10.46 -4.11 11.28
CA PRO A 182 10.12 -5.48 11.57
C PRO A 182 8.96 -5.52 12.54
N LYS A 183 8.23 -6.64 12.53
CA LYS A 183 7.25 -6.92 13.58
C LYS A 183 7.95 -7.19 14.90
N ARG A 184 7.20 -6.99 15.98
CA ARG A 184 7.71 -7.26 17.32
C ARG A 184 8.10 -8.74 17.47
N GLU A 185 7.32 -9.62 16.88
CA GLU A 185 7.54 -11.07 16.89
C GLU A 185 8.79 -11.50 16.10
N GLU A 186 9.25 -10.68 15.14
CA GLU A 186 10.44 -10.96 14.34
C GLU A 186 11.75 -10.56 15.03
N ILE A 187 11.65 -9.64 16.00
CA ILE A 187 12.80 -9.16 16.79
C ILE A 187 12.87 -9.78 18.19
N GLU A 188 11.79 -10.40 18.67
CA GLU A 188 11.79 -11.15 19.93
C GLU A 188 12.23 -12.60 19.70
N GLU A 189 13.36 -13.01 20.30
CA GLU A 189 13.79 -14.42 20.26
C GLU A 189 12.72 -15.32 20.89
N PRO A 190 12.41 -16.50 20.32
CA PRO A 190 11.43 -17.40 20.90
C PRO A 190 11.89 -17.82 22.31
N GLN A 191 11.08 -17.48 23.32
CA GLN A 191 11.30 -17.95 24.68
C GLN A 191 11.29 -19.47 24.68
N THR A 192 12.46 -20.08 24.86
CA THR A 192 12.58 -21.52 25.03
C THR A 192 11.93 -21.88 26.35
N GLU A 193 10.71 -22.43 26.30
CA GLU A 193 10.10 -23.11 27.43
C GLU A 193 11.04 -24.25 27.87
N THR A 194 11.85 -24.00 28.89
CA THR A 194 12.60 -25.05 29.58
C THR A 194 11.59 -25.82 30.42
N ALA A 195 10.95 -26.82 29.80
CA ALA A 195 10.11 -27.78 30.49
C ALA A 195 10.97 -28.60 31.48
N GLY A 196 11.07 -28.11 32.72
CA GLY A 196 11.60 -28.85 33.85
C GLY A 196 10.70 -30.05 34.15
N LYS A 197 11.00 -31.21 33.56
CA LYS A 197 10.44 -32.48 34.02
C LYS A 197 10.99 -32.78 35.42
N SER A 198 10.21 -32.48 36.47
CA SER A 198 10.46 -33.04 37.80
C SER A 198 10.08 -34.52 37.78
N THR A 199 11.08 -35.40 37.83
CA THR A 199 10.87 -36.83 38.10
C THR A 199 10.55 -37.00 39.58
N HIS A 200 9.28 -37.22 39.92
CA HIS A 200 8.93 -37.74 41.23
C HIS A 200 9.31 -39.23 41.30
N SER A 201 10.36 -39.51 42.07
CA SER A 201 10.70 -40.85 42.55
C SER A 201 9.63 -41.27 43.56
N ALA A 202 8.86 -42.31 43.22
CA ALA A 202 7.98 -42.98 44.17
C ALA A 202 8.83 -43.71 45.21
N ASN A 203 8.75 -43.26 46.46
CA ASN A 203 9.37 -43.92 47.60
C ASN A 203 8.43 -45.04 48.08
N THR A 204 8.79 -46.29 47.84
CA THR A 204 8.17 -47.45 48.49
C THR A 204 8.82 -47.68 49.84
N GLY A 205 8.06 -47.53 50.93
CA GLY A 205 8.49 -47.99 52.24
C GLY A 205 7.42 -47.78 53.32
N GLY A 206 6.99 -48.88 53.96
CA GLY A 206 6.19 -48.89 55.19
C GLY A 206 4.92 -49.70 55.07
#